data_AF-A0A352RUK8-F1
#
_entry.id   AF-A0A352RUK8-F1
#
_cell.length_a   1.000
_cell.length_b   1.000
_cell.length_c   1.000
_cell.angle_alpha   90.00
_cell.angle_beta   90.00
_cell.angle_gamma   90.00
#
_symmetry.space_group_name_H-M   'P 1'
#
loop_
_entity.id
_entity.type
_entity.pdbx_description
1 polymer ?
#
loop_
_entity_poly.entity_id
_entity_poly.type
_entity_poly.pdbx_seq_one_letter_code
_entity_poly.pdbx_strand_id
1 'polypeptide(L)'
;KTQPASRLRRKAGDAEEDCQLAFYGLLRADAVAGSWVALEGVKQGGRDSSPGAQREVDLPEFQAAVTWLERQLRHDVVRLRQGAKLPAIGDAVACTYCDARGLCRKGFWESTALPDLKS
;
A
#
# COMPACT_ATOMS: atom_id res chain seq x y z
N LYS A 1 -9.47 8.93 5.99
CA LYS A 1 -10.70 8.12 6.12
C LYS A 1 -10.57 7.26 7.37
N THR A 2 -11.62 7.17 8.18
CA THR A 2 -11.69 6.23 9.31
C THR A 2 -11.84 4.80 8.76
N GLN A 3 -11.33 3.81 9.49
CA GLN A 3 -11.35 2.40 9.10
C GLN A 3 -11.47 1.50 10.33
N PRO A 4 -12.08 0.30 10.21
CA PRO A 4 -12.14 -0.68 11.29
C PRO A 4 -10.80 -1.41 11.44
N ALA A 5 -10.53 -1.92 12.64
CA ALA A 5 -9.27 -2.59 12.97
C ALA A 5 -8.96 -3.81 12.06
N SER A 6 -9.98 -4.53 11.59
CA SER A 6 -9.81 -5.66 10.67
C SER A 6 -9.19 -5.26 9.33
N ARG A 7 -9.56 -4.08 8.81
CA ARG A 7 -8.97 -3.54 7.58
C ARG A 7 -7.54 -3.07 7.82
N LEU A 8 -7.29 -2.41 8.95
CA LEU A 8 -5.95 -1.96 9.33
C LEU A 8 -4.98 -3.12 9.52
N ARG A 9 -5.42 -4.25 10.11
CA ARG A 9 -4.60 -5.47 10.21
C ARG A 9 -4.21 -6.04 8.86
N ARG A 10 -5.10 -5.99 7.87
CA ARG A 10 -4.76 -6.40 6.50
C ARG A 10 -3.68 -5.49 5.90
N LYS A 11 -3.77 -4.18 6.13
CA LYS A 11 -2.73 -3.22 5.71
C LYS A 11 -1.38 -3.52 6.37
N ALA A 12 -1.41 -3.80 7.68
CA ALA A 12 -0.20 -4.13 8.43
C ALA A 12 0.50 -5.38 7.90
N GLY A 13 -0.26 -6.33 7.35
CA GLY A 13 0.27 -7.54 6.72
C GLY A 13 0.84 -7.35 5.30
N ASP A 14 0.65 -6.18 4.69
CA ASP A 14 1.13 -5.87 3.33
C ASP A 14 1.76 -4.47 3.30
N ALA A 15 2.85 -4.33 4.07
CA ALA A 15 3.54 -3.05 4.27
C ALA A 15 4.20 -2.50 2.99
N GLU A 16 4.44 -3.37 2.01
CA GLU A 16 5.03 -3.01 0.72
C GLU A 16 4.00 -2.31 -0.18
N GLU A 17 2.74 -2.75 -0.17
CA GLU A 17 1.64 -2.10 -0.88
C GLU A 17 1.05 -0.91 -0.08
N ASP A 18 0.84 -1.08 1.23
CA ASP A 18 0.30 -0.06 2.13
C ASP A 18 1.42 0.66 2.92
N CYS A 19 2.34 1.29 2.20
CA CYS A 19 3.57 1.91 2.73
C CYS A 19 3.39 3.16 3.62
N GLN A 20 2.17 3.50 4.04
CA GLN A 20 1.83 4.74 4.73
C GLN A 20 2.64 4.99 6.01
N LEU A 21 2.71 4.01 6.92
CA LEU A 21 3.42 4.20 8.19
C LEU A 21 4.95 4.19 7.98
N ALA A 22 5.46 3.34 7.08
CA ALA A 22 6.87 3.36 6.69
C ALA A 22 7.28 4.73 6.10
N PHE A 23 6.41 5.36 5.31
CA PHE A 23 6.64 6.70 4.78
C PHE A 23 6.76 7.75 5.89
N TYR A 24 5.91 7.70 6.92
CA TYR A 24 6.07 8.58 8.08
C TYR A 24 7.36 8.31 8.85
N GLY A 25 7.83 7.06 8.93
CA GLY A 25 9.13 6.73 9.49
C GLY A 25 10.30 7.37 8.72
N LEU A 26 10.22 7.46 7.39
CA LEU A 26 11.22 8.19 6.60
C LEU A 26 11.24 9.69 6.90
N LEU A 27 10.07 10.29 7.17
CA LEU A 27 9.96 11.71 7.50
C LEU A 27 10.33 12.02 8.96
N ARG A 28 10.31 11.01 9.83
CA ARG A 28 10.61 11.13 11.26
C ARG A 28 11.75 10.21 11.66
N ALA A 29 12.96 10.72 11.59
CA ALA A 29 14.18 9.97 11.92
C ALA A 29 14.22 9.41 13.35
N ASP A 30 13.42 9.95 14.28
CA ASP A 30 13.30 9.50 15.66
C ASP A 30 12.22 8.43 15.88
N ALA A 31 11.41 8.13 14.87
CA ALA A 31 10.33 7.15 15.00
C ALA A 31 10.90 5.74 15.07
N VAL A 32 10.60 5.02 16.16
CA VAL A 32 11.01 3.62 16.37
C VAL A 32 9.90 2.61 16.05
N ALA A 33 8.65 3.06 16.03
CA ALA A 33 7.46 2.26 15.75
C ALA A 33 6.36 3.12 15.11
N GLY A 34 5.34 2.48 14.55
CA GLY A 34 4.17 3.15 14.00
C GLY A 34 2.94 2.25 14.06
N SER A 35 1.80 2.86 14.35
CA SER A 35 0.53 2.15 14.52
C SER A 35 -0.63 2.96 13.96
N TRP A 36 -1.69 2.26 13.53
CA TRP A 36 -2.96 2.86 13.18
C TRP A 36 -3.93 2.79 14.37
N VAL A 37 -4.77 3.82 14.50
CA VAL A 37 -5.85 3.84 15.48
C VAL A 37 -7.18 3.66 14.76
N ALA A 38 -7.86 2.54 15.02
CA ALA A 38 -9.20 2.28 14.53
C ALA A 38 -10.22 3.22 15.20
N LEU A 39 -11.01 3.93 14.39
CA LEU A 39 -12.08 4.82 14.86
C LEU A 39 -13.49 4.25 14.58
N GLU A 40 -13.58 3.17 13.79
CA GLU A 40 -14.83 2.48 13.46
C GLU A 40 -14.90 1.12 14.16
N GLY A 41 -16.11 0.67 14.49
CA GLY A 41 -16.36 -0.66 15.06
C GLY A 41 -15.91 -0.83 16.52
N VAL A 42 -15.38 0.22 17.16
CA VAL A 42 -15.04 0.23 18.58
C VAL A 42 -16.28 0.65 19.36
N LYS A 43 -17.05 -0.31 19.90
CA LYS A 43 -18.09 0.01 20.89
C LYS A 43 -17.40 0.43 22.19
N GLN A 44 -17.51 1.69 22.57
CA GLN A 44 -17.10 2.14 23.90
C GLN A 44 -18.13 1.64 24.94
N GLY A 45 -17.68 0.83 25.90
CA GLY A 45 -18.33 0.70 27.21
C GLY A 45 -19.72 0.05 27.28
N GLY A 46 -20.14 -0.72 26.27
CA GLY A 46 -21.38 -1.51 26.36
C GLY A 46 -21.17 -2.89 27.00
N ARG A 47 -22.20 -3.49 27.60
CA ARG A 47 -22.19 -4.86 28.17
C ARG A 47 -21.69 -5.95 27.20
N ASP A 48 -21.67 -5.66 25.89
CA ASP A 48 -21.15 -6.52 24.81
C ASP A 48 -19.77 -6.08 24.27
N SER A 49 -18.97 -5.38 25.08
CA SER A 49 -17.59 -5.03 24.71
C SER A 49 -16.73 -6.30 24.85
N SER A 50 -16.51 -7.02 23.75
CA SER A 50 -15.58 -8.15 23.77
C SER A 50 -14.20 -7.68 24.25
N PRO A 51 -13.66 -8.22 25.35
CA PRO A 51 -12.30 -7.91 25.79
C PRO A 51 -11.33 -8.44 24.72
N GLY A 52 -10.81 -7.56 23.86
CA GLY A 52 -9.91 -7.96 22.78
C GLY A 52 -10.01 -7.17 21.48
N ALA A 53 -10.93 -6.21 21.34
CA ALA A 53 -10.91 -5.29 20.20
C ALA A 53 -9.74 -4.29 20.35
N GLN A 54 -8.51 -4.73 20.08
CA GLN A 54 -7.35 -3.84 20.00
C GLN A 54 -7.65 -2.75 18.96
N ARG A 55 -7.82 -1.53 19.48
CA ARG A 55 -8.09 -0.32 18.72
C ARG A 55 -6.86 0.11 17.94
N GLU A 56 -5.70 -0.10 18.55
CA GLU A 56 -4.41 0.11 17.94
C GLU A 56 -4.01 -1.12 17.13
N VAL A 57 -3.48 -0.88 15.94
CA VAL A 57 -2.93 -1.91 15.07
C VAL A 57 -1.52 -1.48 14.72
N ASP A 58 -0.54 -2.18 15.25
CA ASP A 58 0.87 -1.91 14.98
C ASP A 58 1.24 -2.32 13.55
N LEU A 59 2.25 -1.66 13.00
CA LEU A 59 2.98 -2.18 11.85
C LEU A 59 4.15 -3.05 12.38
N PRO A 60 4.10 -4.38 12.21
CA PRO A 60 5.23 -5.24 12.54
C PRO A 60 6.47 -4.86 11.74
N GLU A 61 7.65 -5.05 12.32
CA GLU A 61 8.93 -4.78 11.64
C GLU A 61 9.00 -3.36 11.03
N PHE A 62 8.45 -2.36 11.73
CA PHE A 62 8.36 -0.96 11.27
C PHE A 62 9.67 -0.45 10.65
N GLN A 63 10.82 -0.65 11.33
CA GLN A 63 12.13 -0.21 10.81
C GLN A 63 12.55 -0.93 9.53
N ALA A 64 12.23 -2.21 9.39
CA ALA A 64 12.50 -2.96 8.18
C ALA A 64 11.65 -2.44 7.01
N ALA A 65 10.37 -2.12 7.26
CA ALA A 65 9.48 -1.51 6.27
C ALA A 65 9.96 -0.11 5.84
N VAL A 66 10.42 0.72 6.79
CA VAL A 66 11.04 2.03 6.50
C VAL A 66 12.28 1.87 5.61
N THR A 67 13.19 0.97 5.99
CA THR A 67 14.43 0.70 5.25
C THR A 67 14.13 0.16 3.84
N TRP A 68 13.14 -0.74 3.73
CA TRP A 68 12.69 -1.27 2.45
C TRP A 68 12.15 -0.16 1.56
N LEU A 69 11.30 0.72 2.10
CA LEU A 69 10.66 1.79 1.35
C LEU A 69 11.70 2.80 0.83
N GLU A 70 12.68 3.17 1.66
CA GLU A 70 13.77 4.04 1.21
C GLU A 70 14.50 3.46 0.00
N ARG A 71 14.88 2.19 0.09
CA ARG A 71 15.59 1.48 -0.97
C ARG A 71 14.76 1.40 -2.25
N GLN A 72 13.47 1.05 -2.15
CA GLN A 72 12.59 0.97 -3.31
C GLN A 72 12.39 2.34 -3.96
N LEU A 73 12.11 3.39 -3.19
CA LEU A 73 11.95 4.73 -3.74
C LEU A 73 13.20 5.19 -4.50
N ARG A 74 14.39 4.96 -3.95
CA ARG A 74 15.65 5.28 -4.63
C ARG A 74 15.82 4.46 -5.91
N HIS A 75 15.55 3.15 -5.84
CA HIS A 75 15.65 2.27 -7.00
C HIS A 75 14.72 2.72 -8.13
N ASP A 76 13.45 2.92 -7.82
CA ASP A 76 12.42 3.26 -8.79
C ASP A 76 12.67 4.61 -9.43
N VAL A 77 12.93 5.66 -8.63
CA VAL A 77 13.19 7.01 -9.16
C VAL A 77 14.40 7.02 -10.10
N VAL A 78 15.46 6.27 -9.78
CA VAL A 78 16.63 6.15 -10.66
C VAL A 78 16.28 5.43 -11.95
N ARG A 79 15.52 4.33 -11.90
CA ARG A 79 15.10 3.60 -13.11
C ARG A 79 14.18 4.43 -13.99
N LEU A 80 13.27 5.19 -13.40
CA LEU A 80 12.40 6.13 -14.13
C LEU A 80 13.23 7.18 -14.86
N ARG A 81 14.24 7.74 -14.19
CA ARG A 81 15.16 8.69 -14.82
C ARG A 81 15.95 8.07 -15.98
N GLN A 82 16.20 6.76 -15.94
CA GLN A 82 16.88 6.01 -17.00
C GLN A 82 15.93 5.55 -18.13
N GLY A 83 14.65 5.92 -18.09
CA GLY A 83 13.67 5.55 -19.12
C GLY A 83 13.06 4.16 -18.97
N ALA A 84 13.14 3.56 -17.77
CA ALA A 84 12.44 2.31 -17.50
C ALA A 84 10.93 2.49 -17.70
N LYS A 85 10.31 1.55 -18.41
CA LYS A 85 8.86 1.55 -18.64
C LYS A 85 8.14 1.23 -17.33
N LEU A 86 7.15 2.02 -16.97
CA LEU A 86 6.24 1.71 -15.87
C LEU A 86 5.07 0.88 -16.37
N PRO A 87 4.90 -0.38 -15.91
CA PRO A 87 3.65 -1.07 -16.13
C PRO A 87 2.54 -0.33 -15.41
N ALA A 88 1.35 -0.32 -15.99
CA ALA A 88 0.20 0.30 -15.34
C ALA A 88 -0.23 -0.54 -14.14
N ILE A 89 0.00 0.01 -12.94
CA ILE A 89 -0.46 -0.53 -11.68
C ILE A 89 -1.87 0.00 -11.36
N GLY A 90 -2.75 -0.87 -10.89
CA GLY A 90 -4.10 -0.49 -10.47
C GLY A 90 -4.90 -1.70 -10.01
N ASP A 91 -5.65 -1.55 -8.94
CA ASP A 91 -6.55 -2.60 -8.45
C ASP A 91 -7.66 -2.88 -9.48
N ALA A 92 -8.04 -4.15 -9.63
CA ALA A 92 -9.03 -4.58 -10.62
C ALA A 92 -10.39 -3.91 -10.39
N VAL A 93 -10.79 -3.70 -9.13
CA VAL A 93 -12.07 -3.06 -8.78
C VAL A 93 -12.05 -1.59 -9.17
N ALA A 94 -10.95 -0.87 -8.88
CA ALA A 94 -10.78 0.52 -9.30
C ALA A 94 -10.79 0.66 -10.83
N CYS A 95 -10.15 -0.27 -11.56
CA CYS A 95 -10.14 -0.27 -13.02
C CYS A 95 -11.54 -0.40 -13.66
N THR A 96 -12.54 -0.96 -12.96
CA THR A 96 -13.92 -1.08 -13.46
C THR A 96 -14.58 0.28 -13.69
N TYR A 97 -14.22 1.28 -12.88
CA TYR A 97 -14.85 2.61 -12.89
C TYR A 97 -13.89 3.74 -13.28
N CYS A 98 -12.72 3.39 -13.84
CA CYS A 98 -11.68 4.37 -14.16
C CYS A 98 -11.92 5.00 -15.54
N ASP A 99 -12.14 6.32 -15.59
CA ASP A 99 -12.31 7.07 -16.85
C ASP A 99 -11.06 7.05 -17.75
N ALA A 100 -9.88 6.81 -17.17
CA ALA A 100 -8.64 6.63 -17.92
C ALA A 100 -8.43 5.19 -18.43
N ARG A 101 -9.43 4.31 -18.32
CA ARG A 101 -9.38 2.94 -18.86
C ARG A 101 -9.18 3.00 -20.37
N GLY A 102 -8.16 2.30 -20.86
CA GLY A 102 -7.70 2.35 -22.25
C GLY A 102 -6.49 3.27 -22.46
N LEU A 103 -6.35 4.36 -21.69
CA LEU A 103 -5.17 5.23 -21.73
C LEU A 103 -4.00 4.64 -20.96
N CYS A 104 -4.26 4.05 -19.79
CA CYS A 104 -3.20 3.42 -18.98
C CYS A 104 -2.62 2.14 -19.60
N ARG A 105 -3.14 1.68 -20.75
CA ARG A 105 -2.71 0.46 -21.45
C ARG A 105 -2.78 -0.85 -20.64
N LYS A 106 -3.24 -0.86 -19.37
CA LYS A 106 -3.32 -2.07 -18.52
C LYS A 106 -4.01 -3.25 -19.23
N GLY A 107 -5.22 -3.03 -19.77
CA GLY A 107 -5.96 -4.05 -20.53
C GLY A 107 -5.37 -4.39 -21.90
N PHE A 108 -4.43 -3.58 -22.41
CA PHE A 108 -3.70 -3.88 -23.65
C PHE A 108 -2.58 -4.88 -23.38
N TRP A 109 -1.83 -4.73 -22.27
CA TRP A 109 -0.71 -5.60 -21.91
C TRP A 109 -1.15 -7.07 -21.64
N GLU A 110 -2.32 -7.29 -21.05
CA GLU A 110 -2.87 -8.65 -20.85
C GLU A 110 -3.31 -9.31 -22.17
N SER A 111 -3.58 -8.51 -23.21
CA SER A 111 -4.01 -8.97 -24.55
C SER A 111 -2.87 -9.02 -25.57
N THR A 112 -1.68 -8.52 -25.27
CA THR A 112 -0.57 -8.41 -26.24
C THR A 112 0.71 -9.05 -25.71
N ALA A 113 0.83 -10.37 -25.86
CA ALA A 113 2.11 -10.89 -26.33
C ALA A 113 2.40 -10.19 -27.67
N LEU A 114 3.41 -9.31 -27.70
CA LEU A 114 3.82 -8.66 -28.93
C LEU A 114 4.43 -9.73 -29.84
N PRO A 115 4.02 -9.85 -31.12
CA PRO A 115 4.70 -10.75 -32.04
C PRO A 115 6.16 -10.30 -32.24
N ASP A 116 7.07 -11.27 -32.33
CA ASP A 116 8.49 -11.02 -32.54
C ASP A 116 8.73 -10.22 -33.83
N LEU A 117 9.21 -8.99 -33.66
CA LEU A 117 9.67 -8.15 -34.77
C LEU A 117 11.08 -8.61 -35.16
N LYS A 118 11.15 -9.60 -36.06
CA LYS A 118 12.42 -9.96 -36.71
C LYS A 118 12.89 -8.79 -37.58
N SER A 119 14.14 -8.36 -37.35
CA SER A 119 14.87 -7.40 -38.19
C SER A 119 15.30 -8.03 -39.52
#